data_AF-A0A080MBS8-F1
#
_entry.id   AF-A0A080MBS8-F1
#
_cell.length_a   1.000
_cell.length_b   1.000
_cell.length_c   1.000
_cell.angle_alpha   90.00
_cell.angle_beta   90.00
_cell.angle_gamma   90.00
#
_symmetry.space_group_name_H-M   'P 1'
#
loop_
_entity.id
_entity.type
_entity.pdbx_description
1 polymer ?
#
loop_
_entity_poly.entity_id
_entity_poly.type
_entity_poly.pdbx_seq_one_letter_code
_entity_poly.pdbx_strand_id
1 'polypeptide(L)'
;MPQPNSGHPADNATSGKVGAAVGELKFEAALAELEQIVQNMEGGRLPLEESLAAYRRGSELLQHCQQQLSDAERQIQILENGTLRDFKSEGGEAR
;
A
#
# COMPACT_ATOMS: atom_id res chain seq x y z
N MET A 1 15.76 -47.19 7.79
CA MET A 1 14.72 -46.47 7.04
C MET A 1 14.75 -45.00 7.50
N PRO A 2 15.33 -44.07 6.72
CA PRO A 2 15.30 -42.62 7.00
C PRO A 2 14.19 -41.90 6.21
N GLN A 3 13.57 -40.89 6.84
CA GLN A 3 12.53 -40.02 6.28
C GLN A 3 13.09 -39.09 5.18
N PRO A 4 12.36 -38.78 4.09
CA PRO A 4 12.76 -37.75 3.13
C PRO A 4 12.45 -36.35 3.64
N ASN A 5 13.48 -35.50 3.60
CA ASN A 5 13.45 -34.07 3.89
C ASN A 5 12.54 -33.33 2.90
N SER A 6 11.41 -32.80 3.38
CA SER A 6 10.61 -31.81 2.63
C SER A 6 11.35 -30.48 2.64
N GLY A 7 12.26 -30.32 1.67
CA GLY A 7 12.83 -29.03 1.32
C GLY A 7 11.73 -28.16 0.72
N HIS A 8 11.27 -27.17 1.49
CA HIS A 8 10.53 -26.06 0.92
C HIS A 8 11.50 -25.26 0.02
N PRO A 9 11.16 -25.00 -1.25
CA PRO A 9 11.95 -24.12 -2.08
C PRO A 9 11.88 -22.70 -1.49
N ALA A 10 13.05 -22.13 -1.25
CA ALA A 10 13.22 -20.72 -0.96
C ALA A 10 12.52 -19.88 -2.02
N ASP A 11 11.52 -19.10 -1.61
CA ASP A 11 10.93 -18.00 -2.36
C ASP A 11 11.93 -16.86 -2.51
N ASN A 12 12.97 -17.07 -3.32
CA ASN A 12 13.74 -15.97 -3.88
C ASN A 12 13.00 -15.42 -5.11
N ALA A 13 12.11 -14.46 -4.89
CA ALA A 13 11.58 -13.62 -5.96
C ALA A 13 11.21 -12.22 -5.45
N THR A 14 12.21 -11.35 -5.30
CA THR A 14 12.08 -9.94 -5.70
C THR A 14 13.46 -9.38 -6.03
N SER A 15 13.87 -9.69 -7.26
CA SER A 15 14.94 -8.99 -7.96
C SER A 15 14.36 -7.70 -8.57
N GLY A 16 14.88 -6.56 -8.13
CA GLY A 16 15.13 -5.39 -8.98
C GLY A 16 13.93 -4.49 -9.34
N LYS A 17 13.61 -3.53 -8.47
CA LYS A 17 13.19 -2.17 -8.91
C LYS A 17 13.41 -1.13 -7.81
N VAL A 18 14.64 -0.98 -7.31
CA VAL A 18 15.03 0.19 -6.51
C VAL A 18 15.13 1.38 -7.46
N GLY A 19 14.01 2.08 -7.65
CA GLY A 19 13.87 3.15 -8.65
C GLY A 19 12.51 3.24 -9.34
N ALA A 20 11.47 2.54 -8.86
CA ALA A 20 10.12 2.77 -9.35
C ALA A 20 9.64 4.18 -8.95
N ALA A 21 8.95 4.86 -9.87
CA ALA A 21 8.21 6.07 -9.56
C ALA A 21 7.11 5.74 -8.55
N VAL A 22 7.01 6.54 -7.49
CA VAL A 22 6.09 6.31 -6.35
C VAL A 22 4.65 6.02 -6.82
N GLY A 23 4.20 6.69 -7.88
CA GLY A 23 2.85 6.55 -8.43
C GLY A 23 2.48 5.18 -9.02
N GLU A 24 3.45 4.29 -9.26
CA GLU A 24 3.22 2.95 -9.81
C GLU A 24 3.29 1.84 -8.76
N LEU A 25 3.66 2.16 -7.52
CA LEU A 25 3.77 1.16 -6.46
C LEU A 25 2.39 0.74 -5.95
N LYS A 26 2.22 -0.55 -5.68
CA LYS A 26 1.08 -1.05 -4.90
C LYS A 26 1.18 -0.56 -3.45
N PHE A 27 0.03 -0.46 -2.78
CA PHE A 27 -0.05 0.00 -1.38
C PHE A 27 0.97 -0.68 -0.46
N GLU A 28 1.02 -2.01 -0.47
CA GLU A 28 1.95 -2.78 0.39
C GLU A 28 3.42 -2.47 0.11
N ALA A 29 3.77 -2.30 -1.17
CA ALA A 29 5.13 -1.98 -1.57
C ALA A 29 5.51 -0.54 -1.20
N ALA A 30 4.60 0.41 -1.38
CA ALA A 30 4.80 1.80 -0.97
C ALA A 30 4.94 1.94 0.56
N LEU A 31 4.15 1.17 1.31
CA LEU A 31 4.22 1.11 2.76
C LEU A 31 5.56 0.51 3.23
N ALA A 32 5.97 -0.63 2.66
CA ALA A 32 7.24 -1.26 3.01
C ALA A 32 8.43 -0.32 2.73
N GLU A 33 8.43 0.41 1.61
CA GLU A 33 9.47 1.39 1.30
C GLU A 33 9.47 2.56 2.30
N LEU A 34 8.29 3.04 2.72
CA LEU A 34 8.16 4.07 3.74
C LEU A 34 8.73 3.61 5.10
N GLU A 35 8.43 2.37 5.51
CA GLU A 35 8.98 1.78 6.74
C GLU A 35 10.51 1.71 6.70
N GLN A 36 11.09 1.31 5.57
CA GLN A 36 12.55 1.30 5.39
C GLN A 36 13.16 2.69 5.50
N ILE A 37 12.51 3.70 4.92
CA ILE A 37 12.95 5.10 5.02
C ILE A 37 12.92 5.57 6.47
N VAL A 38 11.84 5.30 7.20
CA VAL A 38 11.70 5.67 8.62
C VAL A 38 12.76 4.98 9.47
N GLN A 39 12.98 3.67 9.28
CA GLN A 39 14.02 2.92 9.99
C GLN A 39 15.41 3.51 9.75
N ASN A 40 15.71 3.91 8.50
CA ASN A 40 16.97 4.55 8.18
C ASN A 40 17.11 5.91 8.90
N MET A 41 16.05 6.72 8.93
CA MET A 41 16.04 8.00 9.64
C MET A 41 16.20 7.84 11.17
N GLU A 42 15.55 6.84 11.77
CA GLU A 42 15.68 6.53 13.20
C GLU A 42 17.08 6.00 13.56
N GLY A 43 17.81 5.43 12.60
CA GLY A 43 19.20 4.99 12.76
C GLY A 43 20.20 6.11 13.10
N GLY A 44 19.78 7.39 13.00
CA GLY A 44 20.47 8.55 13.55
C GLY A 44 21.82 8.89 12.91
N ARG A 45 22.17 8.24 11.80
CA ARG A 45 23.46 8.38 11.10
C ARG A 45 23.36 8.91 9.67
N LEU A 46 22.17 9.29 9.22
CA LEU A 46 22.02 9.89 7.89
C LEU A 46 22.59 11.32 7.89
N PRO A 47 23.43 11.67 6.91
CA PRO A 47 23.78 13.06 6.67
C PRO A 47 22.52 13.88 6.32
N LEU A 48 22.61 15.19 6.51
CA LEU A 48 21.48 16.11 6.32
C LEU A 48 20.84 15.98 4.93
N GLU A 49 21.67 15.83 3.90
CA GLU A 49 21.23 15.74 2.51
C GLU A 49 20.42 14.46 2.25
N GLU A 50 20.88 13.33 2.80
CA GLU A 50 20.14 12.06 2.74
C GLU A 50 18.86 12.12 3.57
N SER A 51 18.88 12.79 4.74
CA SER A 51 17.69 12.97 5.57
C SER A 51 16.61 13.78 4.85
N LEU A 52 17.00 14.80 4.08
CA LEU A 52 16.10 15.59 3.25
C LEU A 52 15.56 14.78 2.05
N ALA A 53 16.38 13.91 1.46
CA ALA A 53 15.94 13.02 0.39
C ALA A 53 14.96 11.96 0.91
N ALA A 54 15.28 11.32 2.03
CA ALA A 54 14.44 10.37 2.76
C ALA A 54 13.09 10.99 3.11
N TYR A 55 13.07 12.20 3.67
CA TYR A 55 11.84 12.90 4.01
C TYR A 55 10.95 13.20 2.78
N ARG A 56 11.55 13.68 1.68
CA ARG A 56 10.81 13.94 0.44
C ARG A 56 10.17 12.68 -0.11
N ARG A 57 10.96 11.62 -0.23
CA ARG A 57 10.47 10.33 -0.75
C ARG A 57 9.42 9.71 0.17
N GLY A 58 9.62 9.79 1.49
CA GLY A 58 8.64 9.36 2.48
C GLY A 58 7.32 10.13 2.37
N SER A 59 7.37 11.45 2.13
CA SER A 59 6.17 12.26 1.91
C SER A 59 5.43 11.87 0.63
N GLU A 60 6.14 11.61 -0.46
CA GLU A 60 5.54 11.13 -1.71
C GLU A 60 4.86 9.76 -1.52
N LEU A 61 5.53 8.82 -0.85
CA LEU A 61 4.97 7.49 -0.54
C LEU A 61 3.72 7.60 0.33
N LEU A 62 3.76 8.47 1.35
CA LEU A 62 2.63 8.72 2.24
C LEU A 62 1.42 9.31 1.49
N GLN A 63 1.65 10.25 0.57
CA GLN A 63 0.60 10.81 -0.28
C GLN A 63 -0.02 9.73 -1.18
N HIS A 64 0.81 8.88 -1.78
CA HIS A 64 0.35 7.79 -2.63
C HIS A 64 -0.50 6.76 -1.87
N CYS A 65 -0.06 6.36 -0.68
CA CYS A 65 -0.84 5.46 0.19
C CYS A 65 -2.21 6.05 0.54
N GLN A 66 -2.26 7.33 0.92
CA GLN A 66 -3.53 8.02 1.20
C GLN A 66 -4.42 8.09 -0.04
N GLN A 67 -3.85 8.34 -1.21
CA GLN A 67 -4.62 8.40 -2.46
C GLN A 67 -5.27 7.06 -2.79
N GLN A 68 -4.53 5.95 -2.64
CA GLN A 68 -5.06 4.60 -2.87
C GLN A 68 -6.17 4.24 -1.87
N LEU A 69 -6.01 4.58 -0.59
CA LEU A 69 -7.06 4.38 0.41
C LEU A 69 -8.31 5.19 0.08
N SER A 70 -8.14 6.47 -0.27
CA SER A 70 -9.26 7.35 -0.63
C SER A 70 -10.00 6.87 -1.89
N ASP A 71 -9.29 6.31 -2.86
CA ASP A 71 -9.91 5.72 -4.05
C ASP A 71 -10.69 4.45 -3.70
N ALA A 72 -10.14 3.58 -2.85
CA ALA A 72 -10.83 2.40 -2.36
C ALA A 72 -12.09 2.78 -1.56
N GLU A 73 -12.01 3.76 -0.66
CA GLU A 73 -13.17 4.29 0.09
C GLU A 73 -14.24 4.84 -0.84
N ARG A 74 -13.84 5.59 -1.89
CA ARG A 74 -14.77 6.10 -2.89
C ARG A 74 -15.46 4.98 -3.65
N GLN A 75 -14.72 3.94 -4.05
CA GLN A 75 -15.31 2.78 -4.72
C GLN A 75 -16.33 2.09 -3.82
N ILE A 76 -16.00 1.86 -2.55
CA ILE A 76 -16.93 1.29 -1.56
C ILE A 76 -18.18 2.16 -1.43
N GLN A 77 -18.04 3.49 -1.31
CA GLN A 77 -19.18 4.39 -1.24
C GLN A 77 -20.07 4.33 -2.49
N ILE A 78 -19.49 4.20 -3.69
CA ILE A 78 -20.27 4.05 -4.93
C ILE A 78 -21.04 2.73 -4.92
N LEU A 79 -20.40 1.63 -4.52
CA LEU A 79 -21.02 0.32 -4.37
C LEU A 79 -22.16 0.35 -3.35
N GLU A 80 -21.95 0.97 -2.19
CA GLU A 80 -22.98 1.17 -1.17
C GLU A 80 -24.10 2.08 -1.67
N ASN A 81 -23.81 3.19 -2.36
CA ASN A 81 -24.84 4.10 -2.85
C ASN A 81 -25.66 3.50 -4.01
N GLY A 82 -25.01 2.71 -4.87
CA GLY A 82 -25.68 1.92 -5.90
C GLY A 82 -26.59 0.85 -5.31
N THR A 83 -26.08 0.08 -4.35
CA THR A 83 -26.85 -0.95 -3.62
C THR A 83 -28.00 -0.33 -2.81
N LEU A 84 -27.75 0.81 -2.16
CA LEU A 84 -28.74 1.52 -1.35
C LEU A 84 -29.82 2.18 -2.21
N ARG A 85 -29.50 2.63 -3.45
CA ARG A 85 -30.52 3.11 -4.40
C ARG A 85 -31.40 1.98 -4.91
N ASP A 86 -30.82 0.84 -5.26
CA ASP A 86 -31.58 -0.36 -5.63
C ASP A 86 -32.54 -0.76 -4.49
N PHE A 87 -32.05 -0.79 -3.24
CA PHE A 87 -32.87 -1.16 -2.08
C PHE A 87 -33.94 -0.11 -1.73
N LYS A 88 -33.68 1.19 -1.94
CA LYS A 88 -34.63 2.26 -1.62
C LYS A 88 -35.70 2.46 -2.70
N SER A 89 -35.56 1.82 -3.85
CA SER A 89 -36.53 1.91 -4.95
C SER A 89 -37.70 0.91 -4.83
N GLU A 90 -37.66 -0.07 -3.92
CA GLU A 90 -38.76 -1.03 -3.70
C GLU A 90 -39.59 -0.76 -2.42
N GLY A 91 -39.24 0.24 -1.60
CA GLY A 91 -39.92 0.53 -0.34
C GLY A 91 -40.89 1.72 -0.36
N GLY A 92 -41.21 2.26 -1.53
CA GLY A 92 -41.90 3.54 -1.71
C GLY A 92 -43.36 3.47 -2.17
N GLU A 93 -44.09 2.40 -1.90
CA GLU A 93 -45.55 2.34 -2.14
C GLU A 93 -46.27 1.64 -0.98
N ALA A 94 -46.62 2.42 0.05
CA ALA A 94 -47.72 2.09 0.95
C ALA A 94 -48.47 3.40 1.26
N ARG A 95 -49.47 3.62 0.41
CA ARG A 95 -50.69 4.44 0.56
C ARG A 95 -50.94 5.15 1.89
#